data_AF-A0A2D5N8L8-F1
#
_entry.id   AF-A0A2D5N8L8-F1
#
_cell.length_a   1.000
_cell.length_b   1.000
_cell.length_c   1.000
_cell.angle_alpha   90.00
_cell.angle_beta   90.00
_cell.angle_gamma   90.00
#
_symmetry.space_group_name_H-M   'P 1'
#
loop_
_entity.id
_entity.type
_entity.pdbx_description
1 polymer ?
#
loop_
_entity_poly.entity_id
_entity_poly.type
_entity_poly.pdbx_seq_one_letter_code
_entity_poly.pdbx_strand_id
1 'polypeptide(L)'
;MRFEDQETYTLVVQFEQALNEGRQPYYDVEDLELILEYYLETGSFGQMRNALALAQEIHPLAFVFKVKEVQLDIAMKDYTKAQAKLNHLEGLNMRSVELLIARANILLHQGDNAAGPLQ
;
A
#
# COMPACT_ATOMS: atom_id res chain seq x y z
N MET A 1 9.23 -17.13 -13.18
CA MET A 1 7.96 -16.65 -12.64
C MET A 1 7.24 -17.85 -12.06
N ARG A 2 6.84 -17.76 -10.79
CA ARG A 2 5.92 -18.72 -10.18
C ARG A 2 4.54 -18.53 -10.84
N PHE A 3 3.70 -19.55 -10.85
CA PHE A 3 2.36 -19.47 -11.46
C PHE A 3 1.52 -18.32 -10.86
N GLU A 4 1.67 -18.04 -9.57
CA GLU A 4 1.03 -16.92 -8.85
C GLU A 4 1.42 -15.54 -9.40
N ASP A 5 2.66 -15.36 -9.87
CA ASP A 5 3.13 -14.11 -10.48
C ASP A 5 2.41 -13.84 -11.82
N GLN A 6 2.07 -14.91 -12.55
CA GLN A 6 1.46 -14.81 -13.86
C GLN A 6 -0.05 -14.50 -13.77
N GLU A 7 -0.74 -15.03 -12.76
CA GLU A 7 -2.14 -14.70 -12.47
C GLU A 7 -2.27 -13.24 -12.01
N THR A 8 -1.42 -12.81 -11.06
CA THR A 8 -1.37 -11.41 -10.60
C THR A 8 -1.09 -10.45 -11.76
N TYR A 9 -0.11 -10.76 -12.61
CA TYR A 9 0.18 -9.93 -13.78
C TYR A 9 -1.01 -9.84 -14.75
N THR A 10 -1.70 -10.95 -14.98
CA THR A 10 -2.89 -10.98 -15.86
C THR A 10 -4.00 -10.10 -15.28
N LEU A 11 -4.23 -10.17 -13.96
CA LEU A 11 -5.20 -9.35 -13.26
C LEU A 11 -4.87 -7.85 -13.38
N VAL A 12 -3.60 -7.46 -13.20
CA VAL A 12 -3.13 -6.08 -13.36
C VAL A 12 -3.36 -5.59 -14.78
N VAL A 13 -3.02 -6.38 -15.80
CA VAL A 13 -3.24 -6.00 -17.21
C VAL A 13 -4.72 -5.78 -17.50
N GLN A 14 -5.61 -6.64 -16.99
CA GLN A 14 -7.06 -6.47 -17.16
C GLN A 14 -7.57 -5.21 -16.46
N PHE A 15 -7.07 -4.94 -15.26
CA PHE A 15 -7.37 -3.72 -14.51
C PHE A 15 -6.97 -2.46 -15.28
N GLU A 16 -5.75 -2.42 -15.80
CA GLU A 16 -5.26 -1.28 -16.59
C GLU A 16 -6.05 -1.08 -17.89
N GLN A 17 -6.39 -2.16 -18.58
CA GLN A 17 -7.24 -2.10 -19.77
C GLN A 17 -8.62 -1.52 -19.44
N ALA A 18 -9.24 -1.97 -18.35
CA ALA A 18 -10.54 -1.46 -17.92
C ALA A 18 -10.48 0.05 -17.65
N LEU A 19 -9.47 0.52 -16.91
CA LEU A 19 -9.27 1.95 -16.64
C LEU A 19 -9.08 2.77 -17.92
N ASN A 20 -8.25 2.28 -18.86
CA ASN A 20 -7.99 2.96 -20.14
C ASN A 20 -9.25 3.07 -21.02
N GLU A 21 -10.14 2.09 -20.92
CA GLU A 21 -11.41 2.07 -21.67
C GLU A 21 -12.54 2.80 -20.94
N GLY A 22 -12.27 3.38 -19.76
CA GLY A 22 -13.29 4.01 -18.91
C GLY A 22 -14.30 3.02 -18.34
N ARG A 23 -13.98 1.72 -18.35
CA ARG A 23 -14.78 0.68 -17.71
C ARG A 23 -14.37 0.57 -16.25
N GLN A 24 -15.36 0.36 -15.38
CA GLN A 24 -15.12 0.09 -13.95
C GLN A 24 -15.77 -1.24 -13.57
N PRO A 25 -15.14 -2.39 -13.91
CA PRO A 25 -15.53 -3.67 -13.36
C PRO A 25 -15.49 -3.64 -11.83
N TYR A 26 -16.35 -4.42 -11.21
CA TYR A 26 -16.24 -4.65 -9.77
C TYR A 26 -15.05 -5.58 -9.52
N TYR A 27 -14.17 -5.17 -8.62
CA TYR A 27 -13.09 -5.99 -8.07
C TYR A 27 -13.37 -6.22 -6.59
N ASP A 28 -13.19 -7.45 -6.12
CA ASP A 28 -13.25 -7.72 -4.70
C ASP A 28 -11.98 -7.24 -3.98
N VAL A 29 -11.95 -7.44 -2.66
CA VAL A 29 -10.84 -6.96 -1.84
C VAL A 29 -9.54 -7.71 -2.17
N GLU A 30 -9.60 -9.01 -2.42
CA GLU A 30 -8.43 -9.85 -2.66
C GLU A 30 -7.77 -9.50 -4.01
N ASP A 31 -8.57 -9.31 -5.05
CA ASP A 31 -8.09 -8.86 -6.37
C ASP A 31 -7.37 -7.51 -6.27
N LEU A 32 -7.99 -6.55 -5.57
CA LEU A 32 -7.40 -5.22 -5.39
C LEU A 32 -6.13 -5.29 -4.54
N GLU A 33 -6.07 -6.14 -3.51
CA GLU A 33 -4.84 -6.34 -2.75
C GLU A 33 -3.68 -6.85 -3.61
N LEU A 34 -3.93 -7.81 -4.51
CA LEU A 34 -2.92 -8.32 -5.44
C LEU A 34 -2.43 -7.23 -6.41
N ILE A 35 -3.35 -6.43 -6.96
CA ILE A 35 -3.01 -5.31 -7.85
C ILE A 35 -2.15 -4.27 -7.11
N LEU A 36 -2.55 -3.94 -5.87
CA LEU A 36 -1.85 -2.98 -5.04
C LEU A 36 -0.45 -3.47 -4.64
N GLU A 37 -0.33 -4.75 -4.25
CA GLU A 37 0.96 -5.36 -3.93
C GLU A 37 1.89 -5.34 -5.16
N TYR A 38 1.38 -5.71 -6.33
CA TYR A 38 2.15 -5.65 -7.58
C TYR A 38 2.71 -4.25 -7.84
N TYR A 39 1.90 -3.20 -7.71
CA TYR A 39 2.39 -1.84 -7.91
C TYR A 39 3.36 -1.37 -6.83
N LEU A 40 3.23 -1.87 -5.59
CA LEU A 40 4.15 -1.59 -4.51
C LEU A 40 5.52 -2.24 -4.78
N GLU A 41 5.54 -3.53 -5.12
CA GLU A 41 6.74 -4.32 -5.40
C GLU A 41 7.51 -3.82 -6.63
N THR A 42 6.79 -3.40 -7.67
CA THR A 42 7.39 -2.86 -8.91
C THR A 42 7.84 -1.40 -8.78
N GLY A 43 7.52 -0.73 -7.67
CA GLY A 43 7.83 0.69 -7.46
C GLY A 43 6.93 1.65 -8.25
N SER A 44 5.83 1.16 -8.82
CA SER A 44 4.83 1.91 -9.58
C SER A 44 3.90 2.73 -8.67
N PHE A 45 4.47 3.60 -7.83
CA PHE A 45 3.74 4.30 -6.77
C PHE A 45 2.61 5.22 -7.26
N GLY A 46 2.71 5.75 -8.48
CA GLY A 46 1.63 6.52 -9.10
C GLY A 46 0.40 5.67 -9.41
N GLN A 47 0.61 4.49 -9.98
CA GLN A 47 -0.45 3.52 -10.27
C GLN A 47 -1.03 2.97 -8.97
N MET A 48 -0.17 2.63 -8.00
CA MET A 48 -0.56 2.23 -6.65
C MET A 48 -1.51 3.24 -6.00
N ARG A 49 -1.18 4.53 -6.05
CA ARG A 49 -2.04 5.58 -5.46
C ARG A 49 -3.42 5.65 -6.12
N ASN A 50 -3.47 5.57 -7.45
CA ASN A 50 -4.73 5.64 -8.19
C ASN A 50 -5.60 4.40 -7.93
N ALA A 51 -4.98 3.21 -7.98
CA ALA A 51 -5.65 1.95 -7.66
C ALA A 51 -6.17 1.94 -6.21
N LEU A 52 -5.40 2.49 -5.27
CA LEU A 52 -5.77 2.56 -3.86
C LEU A 52 -6.97 3.49 -3.63
N ALA A 53 -7.03 4.62 -4.33
CA ALA A 53 -8.17 5.53 -4.26
C ALA A 53 -9.45 4.84 -4.76
N LEU A 54 -9.37 4.11 -5.88
CA LEU A 54 -10.49 3.32 -6.39
C LEU A 54 -10.88 2.20 -5.41
N ALA A 55 -9.91 1.51 -4.84
CA ALA A 55 -10.15 0.43 -3.88
C ALA A 55 -10.92 0.93 -2.64
N GLN A 56 -10.57 2.13 -2.15
CA GLN A 56 -11.26 2.78 -1.04
C GLN A 56 -12.65 3.31 -1.43
N GLU A 57 -12.87 3.67 -2.68
CA GLU A 57 -14.20 4.05 -3.19
C GLU A 57 -15.14 2.83 -3.25
N ILE A 58 -14.64 1.68 -3.74
CA ILE A 58 -15.43 0.46 -3.84
C ILE A 58 -15.66 -0.16 -2.45
N HIS A 59 -14.62 -0.23 -1.61
CA HIS A 59 -14.68 -0.85 -0.28
C HIS A 59 -14.21 0.09 0.84
N PRO A 60 -15.01 1.10 1.22
CA PRO A 60 -14.60 2.14 2.16
C PRO A 60 -14.31 1.65 3.59
N LEU A 61 -14.81 0.46 3.94
CA LEU A 61 -14.62 -0.15 5.26
C LEU A 61 -13.51 -1.21 5.28
N ALA A 62 -12.88 -1.52 4.14
CA ALA A 62 -11.81 -2.49 4.07
C ALA A 62 -10.56 -1.95 4.76
N PHE A 63 -10.25 -2.52 5.93
CA PHE A 63 -9.11 -2.10 6.75
C PHE A 63 -7.78 -2.26 6.00
N VAL A 64 -7.66 -3.29 5.16
CA VAL A 64 -6.42 -3.59 4.45
C VAL A 64 -5.95 -2.43 3.57
N PHE A 65 -6.85 -1.68 2.94
CA PHE A 65 -6.46 -0.51 2.15
C PHE A 65 -5.89 0.64 2.99
N LYS A 66 -6.30 0.75 4.26
CA LYS A 66 -5.67 1.70 5.19
C LYS A 66 -4.24 1.27 5.55
N VAL A 67 -3.98 -0.03 5.64
CA VAL A 67 -2.63 -0.58 5.84
C VAL A 67 -1.77 -0.34 4.60
N LYS A 68 -2.31 -0.62 3.39
CA LYS A 68 -1.61 -0.35 2.12
C LYS A 68 -1.25 1.13 1.94
N GLU A 69 -2.08 2.06 2.43
CA GLU A 69 -1.73 3.49 2.46
C GLU A 69 -0.48 3.80 3.28
N VAL A 70 -0.34 3.19 4.46
CA VAL A 70 0.85 3.35 5.31
C VAL A 70 2.08 2.78 4.60
N GLN A 71 1.95 1.60 3.98
CA GLN A 71 3.03 0.97 3.22
C GLN A 71 3.46 1.83 2.02
N LEU A 72 2.52 2.41 1.28
CA LEU A 72 2.82 3.33 0.18
C LEU A 72 3.58 4.56 0.67
N ASP A 73 3.12 5.20 1.76
CA ASP A 73 3.80 6.38 2.31
C ASP A 73 5.23 6.03 2.76
N ILE A 74 5.45 4.85 3.36
CA ILE A 74 6.80 4.34 3.69
C ILE A 74 7.65 4.12 2.44
N ALA A 75 7.11 3.45 1.41
CA ALA A 75 7.83 3.16 0.17
C ALA A 75 8.24 4.45 -0.56
N MET A 76 7.40 5.49 -0.46
CA MET A 76 7.69 6.84 -0.95
C MET A 76 8.58 7.67 -0.03
N LYS A 77 9.06 7.10 1.08
CA LYS A 77 9.87 7.76 2.13
C LYS A 77 9.19 8.94 2.82
N ASP A 78 7.86 9.02 2.75
CA ASP A 78 7.06 9.98 3.51
C ASP A 78 6.74 9.43 4.90
N TYR A 79 7.80 9.24 5.69
CA TYR A 79 7.70 8.64 7.03
C TYR A 79 6.87 9.48 8.00
N THR A 80 6.78 10.79 7.78
CA THR A 80 5.96 11.69 8.62
C THR A 80 4.48 11.36 8.42
N LYS A 81 4.04 11.27 7.16
CA LYS A 81 2.66 10.93 6.83
C LYS A 81 2.33 9.49 7.20
N ALA A 82 3.26 8.55 6.95
CA ALA A 82 3.11 7.17 7.36
C ALA A 82 2.91 7.03 8.88
N GLN A 83 3.71 7.74 9.69
CA GLN A 83 3.59 7.73 11.15
C GLN A 83 2.25 8.30 11.62
N ALA A 84 1.79 9.40 11.01
CA ALA A 84 0.50 10.01 11.37
C ALA A 84 -0.66 9.03 11.11
N LYS A 85 -0.67 8.37 9.95
CA LYS A 85 -1.67 7.35 9.63
C LYS A 85 -1.58 6.13 10.53
N LEU A 86 -0.36 5.63 10.77
CA LEU A 86 -0.12 4.50 11.67
C LEU A 86 -0.69 4.77 13.07
N ASN A 87 -0.39 5.93 13.65
CA ASN A 87 -0.91 6.33 14.96
C ASN A 87 -2.44 6.40 14.98
N HIS A 88 -3.05 6.89 13.90
CA HIS A 88 -4.50 6.93 13.77
C HIS A 88 -5.11 5.52 13.78
N LEU A 89 -4.55 4.58 13.01
CA LEU A 89 -5.02 3.18 12.97
C LEU A 89 -4.83 2.47 14.30
N GLU A 90 -3.68 2.65 14.95
CA GLU A 90 -3.42 2.09 16.30
C GLU A 90 -4.41 2.66 17.34
N GLY A 91 -4.76 3.95 17.25
CA GLY A 91 -5.75 4.59 18.11
C GLY A 91 -7.18 4.06 17.91
N LEU A 92 -7.48 3.50 16.74
CA LEU A 92 -8.72 2.77 16.46
C LEU A 92 -8.66 1.30 16.92
N ASN A 93 -7.62 0.90 17.65
CA ASN A 93 -7.31 -0.49 18.04
C ASN A 93 -7.17 -1.44 16.84
N MET A 94 -6.87 -0.92 15.66
CA MET A 94 -6.58 -1.75 14.50
C MET A 94 -5.16 -2.29 14.61
N ARG A 95 -5.01 -3.61 14.48
CA ARG A 95 -3.72 -4.29 14.63
C ARG A 95 -3.54 -5.31 13.52
N SER A 96 -2.35 -5.32 12.93
CA SER A 96 -1.93 -6.35 11.99
C SER A 96 -0.41 -6.48 12.05
N VAL A 97 0.12 -7.58 11.51
CA VAL A 97 1.57 -7.81 11.45
C VAL A 97 2.24 -6.74 10.58
N GLU A 98 1.57 -6.33 9.51
CA GLU A 98 2.02 -5.29 8.58
C GLU A 98 2.16 -3.93 9.26
N LEU A 99 1.24 -3.56 10.17
CA LEU A 99 1.37 -2.33 10.95
C LEU A 99 2.56 -2.39 11.92
N LEU A 100 2.86 -3.55 12.51
CA LEU A 100 4.05 -3.73 13.34
C LEU A 100 5.34 -3.61 12.52
N ILE A 101 5.37 -4.18 11.31
CA ILE A 101 6.49 -4.04 10.37
C ILE A 101 6.64 -2.57 9.94
N ALA A 102 5.54 -1.89 9.62
CA ALA A 102 5.54 -0.48 9.27
C ALA A 102 6.11 0.38 10.41
N ARG A 103 5.70 0.11 11.66
CA ARG A 103 6.24 0.77 12.86
C ARG A 103 7.74 0.55 12.98
N ALA A 104 8.21 -0.69 12.84
CA ALA A 104 9.63 -1.02 12.89
C ALA A 104 10.42 -0.26 11.82
N ASN A 105 9.94 -0.23 10.57
CA ASN A 105 10.56 0.50 9.48
C ASN A 105 10.68 2.00 9.75
N ILE A 106 9.62 2.63 10.27
CA ILE A 106 9.65 4.05 10.61
C ILE A 106 10.64 4.33 11.75
N LEU A 107 10.66 3.49 12.79
CA LEU A 107 11.58 3.65 13.92
C LEU A 107 13.05 3.48 13.52
N LEU A 108 13.37 2.52 12.65
CA LEU A 108 14.73 2.36 12.11
C LEU A 108 15.17 3.64 11.39
N HIS A 109 14.32 4.20 10.53
CA HIS A 109 14.63 5.44 9.85
C HIS A 109 14.82 6.65 10.80
N GLN A 110 14.02 6.73 11.87
CA GLN A 110 14.18 7.78 12.89
C GLN A 110 15.45 7.60 13.73
N GLY A 111 15.79 6.35 14.06
CA GLY A 111 17.02 6.01 14.78
C GLY A 111 18.28 6.33 13.98
N ASP A 112 18.27 6.04 12.67
CA ASP A 112 19.37 6.40 11.76
C ASP A 112 19.57 7.93 11.69
N ASN A 113 18.48 8.70 11.70
CA ASN A 113 18.55 10.17 11.70
C ASN A 113 19.02 10.76 13.04
N ALA A 114 18.87 10.03 14.16
CA ALA A 114 19.39 10.44 15.47
C ALA A 114 20.90 10.21 15.62
N ALA A 115 21.49 9.34 14.78
CA ALA A 115 22.93 9.06 14.72
C ALA A 115 23.68 9.98 13.73
N GLY A 116 23.34 11.28 13.71
CA GLY A 116 24.09 12.31 12.96
C GLY A 116 25.59 12.32 13.33
N PRO A 117 26.47 12.80 12.42
CA PRO A 117 27.88 12.44 12.43
C PRO A 117 28.52 12.87 13.75
N LEU A 118 29.26 11.93 14.37
CA LEU A 118 30.20 12.24 15.43
C LEU A 118 31.17 13.30 14.89
N GLN A 119 30.95 14.56 15.28
CA GLN A 119 31.92 15.65 15.14
C GLN A 119 32.92 15.58 16.28
#